data_AF-A0A7S9L179-F1
#
_entry.id   AF-A0A7S9L179-F1
#
_cell.length_a   1.000
_cell.length_b   1.000
_cell.length_c   1.000
_cell.angle_alpha   90.00
_cell.angle_beta   90.00
_cell.angle_gamma   90.00
#
_symmetry.space_group_name_H-M   'P 1'
#
loop_
_entity.id
_entity.type
_entity.pdbx_description
1 polymer ?
#
loop_
_entity_poly.entity_id
_entity_poly.type
_entity_poly.pdbx_seq_one_letter_code
_entity_poly.pdbx_strand_id
1 'polypeptide(L)' 'MDDKTKQDGRDDARVDLNDPNEVNYAAQEAGVPAAEYRRLAKECFSSSRKIIAEYITKNK' A
#
# COMPACT_ATOMS: atom_id res chain seq x y z
N MET A 1 -9.43 -29.14 16.12
CA MET A 1 -9.97 -27.96 15.41
C MET A 1 -8.79 -27.36 14.71
N ASP A 2 -8.63 -27.64 13.42
CA ASP A 2 -7.59 -27.02 12.62
C ASP A 2 -7.80 -25.52 12.67
N ASP A 3 -6.83 -24.81 13.24
CA ASP A 3 -6.73 -23.37 13.13
C ASP A 3 -6.64 -23.07 11.64
N LYS A 4 -7.82 -22.81 11.05
CA LYS A 4 -8.00 -21.99 9.85
C LYS A 4 -7.38 -20.65 10.18
N THR A 5 -6.04 -20.63 10.17
CA THR A 5 -5.22 -19.43 10.17
C THR A 5 -5.82 -18.60 9.07
N LYS A 6 -6.53 -17.58 9.54
CA LYS A 6 -7.52 -16.85 8.79
C LYS A 6 -6.87 -16.53 7.46
N GLN A 7 -7.41 -17.11 6.38
CA GLN A 7 -7.50 -16.36 5.13
C GLN A 7 -8.40 -15.18 5.47
N ASP A 8 -7.84 -14.24 6.23
CA ASP A 8 -8.33 -12.90 6.35
C ASP A 8 -8.30 -12.48 4.90
N GLY A 9 -9.48 -12.40 4.30
CA GLY A 9 -9.71 -11.99 2.92
C GLY A 9 -9.30 -10.54 2.75
N ARG A 10 -8.07 -10.22 3.15
CA ARG A 10 -7.29 -9.05 2.83
C ARG A 10 -6.89 -9.18 1.38
N ASP A 11 -7.93 -9.18 0.55
CA ASP A 11 -7.93 -8.49 -0.73
C ASP A 11 -7.81 -6.97 -0.48
N ASP A 12 -6.95 -6.56 0.48
CA ASP A 12 -6.50 -5.20 0.67
C ASP A 12 -5.50 -4.97 -0.47
N ALA A 13 -6.03 -4.69 -1.66
CA ALA A 13 -5.33 -4.44 -2.93
C ALA A 13 -3.86 -4.07 -2.69
N ARG A 14 -2.96 -5.06 -2.83
CA ARG A 14 -1.53 -4.84 -2.67
C ARG A 14 -1.05 -4.08 -3.89
N VAL A 15 -0.23 -3.06 -3.70
CA VAL A 15 0.40 -2.33 -4.79
C VAL A 15 1.70 -3.01 -5.16
N ASP A 16 1.85 -3.41 -6.41
CA ASP A 16 3.15 -3.77 -6.96
C ASP A 16 3.99 -2.50 -7.14
N LEU A 17 5.00 -2.34 -6.29
CA LEU A 17 5.91 -1.19 -6.34
C LEU A 17 6.82 -1.20 -7.58
N ASN A 18 6.87 -2.32 -8.31
CA ASN A 18 7.57 -2.45 -9.57
C ASN A 18 6.69 -2.07 -10.77
N ASP A 19 5.35 -2.09 -10.62
CA ASP A 19 4.44 -1.64 -11.67
C ASP A 19 4.25 -0.12 -11.58
N PRO A 20 4.76 0.65 -12.57
CA PRO A 20 4.66 2.11 -12.52
C PRO A 20 3.21 2.61 -12.65
N ASN A 21 2.33 1.88 -13.32
CA ASN A 21 0.93 2.28 -13.46
C ASN A 21 0.18 2.08 -12.16
N GLU A 22 0.41 0.96 -11.48
CA GLU A 22 -0.24 0.69 -10.19
C GLU A 22 0.24 1.66 -9.10
N VAL A 23 1.54 1.93 -9.04
CA VAL A 23 2.09 2.97 -8.16
C VAL A 23 1.49 4.32 -8.48
N ASN A 24 1.38 4.70 -9.76
CA ASN A 24 0.85 6.00 -10.13
C ASN A 24 -0.62 6.14 -9.74
N TYR A 25 -1.43 5.11 -9.99
CA TYR A 25 -2.83 5.06 -9.58
C TYR A 25 -2.97 5.23 -8.05
N ALA A 26 -2.23 4.43 -7.27
CA ALA A 26 -2.29 4.48 -5.82
C ALA A 26 -1.74 5.81 -5.24
N ALA A 27 -0.73 6.40 -5.88
CA ALA A 27 -0.19 7.69 -5.50
C ALA A 27 -1.18 8.83 -5.76
N GLN A 28 -1.91 8.77 -6.89
CA GLN A 28 -3.00 9.71 -7.18
C GLN A 28 -4.13 9.61 -6.16
N GLU A 29 -4.55 8.40 -5.78
CA GLU A 29 -5.55 8.20 -4.70
C GLU A 29 -5.08 8.78 -3.36
N ALA A 30 -3.78 8.66 -3.06
CA ALA A 30 -3.18 9.21 -1.84
C ALA A 30 -2.83 10.71 -1.94
N GLY A 31 -2.97 11.32 -3.13
CA GLY A 31 -2.65 12.73 -3.36
C GLY A 31 -1.17 13.08 -3.22
N VAL A 32 -0.27 12.13 -3.52
CA VAL A 32 1.20 12.32 -3.47
C VAL A 32 1.84 11.94 -4.81
N PRO A 33 3.07 12.41 -5.09
CA PRO A 33 3.82 11.97 -6.26
C PRO A 33 4.15 10.47 -6.20
N ALA A 34 4.15 9.78 -7.35
CA ALA A 34 4.49 8.34 -7.45
C ALA A 34 5.88 7.98 -6.88
N ALA A 35 6.85 8.88 -6.97
CA ALA A 35 8.17 8.70 -6.38
C ALA A 35 8.11 8.71 -4.83
N GLU A 36 7.32 9.62 -4.27
CA GLU A 36 7.12 9.75 -2.83
C GLU A 36 6.30 8.59 -2.27
N TYR A 37 5.26 8.17 -2.99
CA TYR A 37 4.50 6.96 -2.66
C TYR A 37 5.40 5.73 -2.53
N ARG A 38 6.31 5.50 -3.49
CA ARG A 38 7.28 4.39 -3.44
C ARG A 38 8.23 4.48 -2.26
N ARG A 39 8.67 5.68 -1.89
CA ARG A 39 9.54 5.90 -0.73
C ARG A 39 8.80 5.55 0.56
N LEU A 40 7.59 6.09 0.73
CA LEU A 40 6.75 5.88 1.90
C LEU A 40 6.30 4.42 2.03
N ALA A 41 6.03 3.75 0.90
CA ALA A 41 5.73 2.32 0.89
C ALA A 41 6.91 1.46 1.40
N LYS A 42 8.14 1.83 1.01
CA LYS A 42 9.37 1.18 1.52
C LYS A 42 9.60 1.49 3.00
N GLU A 43 9.40 2.72 3.43
CA GLU A 43 9.54 3.15 4.83
C GLU A 43 8.51 2.48 5.75
N CYS A 44 7.30 2.24 5.25
CA CYS A 44 6.25 1.53 5.97
C CYS A 44 6.45 -0.01 5.98
N PHE A 45 7.43 -0.54 5.26
CA PHE A 45 7.69 -1.98 5.09
C PHE A 45 6.44 -2.79 4.69
N SER A 46 5.56 -2.20 3.88
CA SER A 46 4.29 -2.81 3.48
C SER A 46 3.97 -2.52 2.02
N SER A 47 3.33 -3.49 1.37
CA SER A 47 2.78 -3.35 0.02
C SER A 47 1.26 -3.16 0.00
N SER A 48 0.61 -3.07 1.16
CA SER A 48 -0.85 -2.84 1.21
C SER A 48 -1.17 -1.38 0.91
N ARG A 49 -1.99 -1.13 -0.13
CA ARG A 49 -2.38 0.23 -0.53
C ARG A 49 -2.95 1.05 0.63
N LYS A 50 -3.81 0.41 1.43
CA LYS A 50 -4.46 1.01 2.60
C LYS A 50 -3.44 1.41 3.66
N ILE A 51 -2.53 0.50 4.02
CA ILE A 51 -1.50 0.77 5.03
C ILE A 51 -0.60 1.93 4.58
N ILE A 52 -0.21 1.94 3.30
CA ILE A 52 0.61 3.02 2.72
C ILE A 52 -0.16 4.35 2.75
N ALA A 53 -1.44 4.38 2.36
CA ALA A 53 -2.27 5.58 2.39
C ALA A 53 -2.49 6.12 3.82
N GLU A 54 -2.72 5.23 4.79
CA GLU A 54 -2.78 5.60 6.21
C GLU A 54 -1.46 6.16 6.71
N TYR A 55 -0.33 5.57 6.31
CA TYR A 55 1.00 6.06 6.64
C TYR A 55 1.25 7.45 6.04
N ILE A 56 0.90 7.66 4.77
CA ILE A 56 0.97 8.96 4.10
C ILE A 56 0.15 10.01 4.86
N THR A 57 -1.09 9.67 5.23
CA THR A 57 -1.98 10.60 5.96
C THR A 57 -1.44 10.97 7.34
N LYS A 58 -0.77 10.04 8.03
CA LYS A 58 -0.15 10.31 9.35
C LYS A 58 1.13 11.14 9.28
N ASN A 59 1.84 11.11 8.15
CA ASN A 59 3.10 11.84 7.94
C ASN A 59 2.91 13.12 7.11
N LYS A 60 1.66 13.49 6.82
CA LYS A 60 1.29 14.74 6.13
C LYS A 60 1.10 15.87 7.14
#